data_AF-Q8H393-F1
#
_entry.id   AF-Q8H393-F1
#
_cell.length_a   1.000
_cell.length_b   1.000
_cell.length_c   1.000
_cell.angle_alpha   90.00
_cell.angle_beta   90.00
_cell.angle_gamma   90.00
#
_symmetry.space_group_name_H-M   'P 1'
#
loop_
_entity.id
_entity.type
_entity.pdbx_description
1 polymer ?
#
loop_
_entity_poly.entity_id
_entity_poly.type
_entity_poly.pdbx_seq_one_letter_code
_entity_poly.pdbx_strand_id
1 'polypeptide(L)'
;MLPQQQQQQKQQAAALMPPSMYAMPPPPPLHHHHHPLLAAAPPQQQIEPILTGNLPPGFDTSTCRSVYVGNVHVQVTEALLREVFQSTGLVEGCKLIRKEKSSYGFVDYYDRRSAALSILTLNGKQIFGQLIRVNWAYASGQREDTTDHFNIFVGDLSPEVTDSALFAFFSGYSSCSDARVMWDQKTGRSRGYGFVSFRNQQDAQSAINDLNGQWLGSRQIRCNWATKGASNGEQQTSDSKNVADLTNNLTEDGKEKANEDAPENNPQYRTVYVGNLAHEVTQDVLHRLFHALGAGAIEEVRIQLGKGFGFVRYSNHAEAALAIQMGNGRILGGKPIKCSWGNKPTPPGTTSAPLPPPAAPSVTAADLLEYQRSLALSKMVSSQALMQAQAQQHLKQAMGMGAGVSQAMYDASFPNVGPSQQQLMYY
;
A
#
# COMPACT_ATOMS: atom_id res chain seq x y z
N MET A 1 42.51 -56.94 -6.94
CA MET A 1 43.51 -55.88 -6.66
C MET A 1 42.76 -54.63 -6.19
N LEU A 2 43.44 -53.75 -5.43
CA LEU A 2 43.04 -52.42 -4.91
C LEU A 2 41.54 -51.98 -4.97
N PRO A 3 40.90 -51.84 -3.79
CA PRO A 3 39.80 -50.90 -3.54
C PRO A 3 40.26 -49.67 -2.72
N GLN A 4 39.30 -48.82 -2.32
CA GLN A 4 39.47 -47.49 -1.72
C GLN A 4 40.09 -47.45 -0.29
N GLN A 5 40.82 -46.38 0.02
CA GLN A 5 41.02 -45.81 1.36
C GLN A 5 41.39 -44.31 1.28
N GLN A 6 41.25 -43.47 2.32
CA GLN A 6 40.19 -43.39 3.35
C GLN A 6 40.25 -42.00 4.04
N GLN A 7 39.10 -41.43 4.42
CA GLN A 7 38.99 -40.07 4.94
C GLN A 7 38.80 -40.04 6.47
N GLN A 8 39.83 -40.31 7.29
CA GLN A 8 39.79 -40.04 8.75
C GLN A 8 41.15 -40.15 9.51
N GLN A 9 41.69 -39.01 9.95
CA GLN A 9 42.65 -38.80 11.05
C GLN A 9 42.86 -37.27 11.14
N LYS A 10 42.41 -36.49 12.13
CA LYS A 10 41.91 -36.68 13.50
C LYS A 10 42.96 -36.89 14.61
N GLN A 11 43.48 -35.75 15.09
CA GLN A 11 43.84 -35.45 16.50
C GLN A 11 44.89 -36.34 17.22
N GLN A 12 46.15 -35.86 17.34
CA GLN A 12 47.01 -35.96 18.54
C GLN A 12 48.36 -35.21 18.36
N ALA A 13 49.13 -35.05 19.46
CA ALA A 13 50.44 -34.35 19.58
C ALA A 13 50.45 -32.86 19.14
N ALA A 14 50.54 -31.83 19.99
CA ALA A 14 50.85 -31.68 21.43
C ALA A 14 52.32 -31.87 21.87
N ALA A 15 52.77 -30.93 22.72
CA ALA A 15 54.05 -30.82 23.44
C ALA A 15 55.35 -30.52 22.64
N LEU A 16 55.84 -29.28 22.75
CA LEU A 16 57.22 -28.94 23.19
C LEU A 16 57.34 -27.41 23.46
N MET A 17 57.74 -27.06 24.69
CA MET A 17 58.06 -25.72 25.24
C MET A 17 59.57 -25.69 25.58
N PRO A 18 60.26 -24.64 26.13
CA PRO A 18 59.83 -23.64 27.16
C PRO A 18 60.51 -22.22 27.01
N PRO A 19 60.79 -21.40 28.06
CA PRO A 19 59.87 -20.67 28.96
C PRO A 19 60.19 -19.16 29.22
N SER A 20 59.25 -18.46 29.90
CA SER A 20 59.44 -17.35 30.89
C SER A 20 60.16 -16.04 30.49
N MET A 21 59.62 -14.83 30.74
CA MET A 21 59.37 -14.21 32.08
C MET A 21 58.46 -12.94 32.00
N TYR A 22 57.79 -12.61 33.13
CA TYR A 22 57.21 -11.32 33.66
C TYR A 22 56.79 -10.12 32.74
N ALA A 23 55.81 -9.25 33.05
CA ALA A 23 54.62 -9.21 33.94
C ALA A 23 53.83 -7.86 33.75
N MET A 24 52.67 -7.69 34.42
CA MET A 24 51.94 -6.42 34.75
C MET A 24 51.04 -5.68 33.70
N PRO A 25 49.72 -5.53 33.98
CA PRO A 25 48.83 -4.37 33.62
C PRO A 25 48.74 -3.38 34.83
N PRO A 26 47.78 -2.42 35.02
CA PRO A 26 46.64 -1.87 34.24
C PRO A 26 46.85 -0.33 33.99
N PRO A 27 46.02 0.73 34.29
CA PRO A 27 44.57 0.93 34.57
C PRO A 27 43.86 2.15 33.87
N PRO A 28 42.51 2.32 34.02
CA PRO A 28 41.73 3.55 33.74
C PRO A 28 41.37 4.32 35.06
N PRO A 29 40.53 5.39 35.10
CA PRO A 29 40.03 6.36 34.08
C PRO A 29 40.33 7.85 34.48
N LEU A 30 39.76 8.86 33.79
CA LEU A 30 39.01 10.02 34.38
C LEU A 30 38.61 11.11 33.35
N HIS A 31 37.77 12.08 33.77
CA HIS A 31 37.31 13.24 32.99
C HIS A 31 38.33 14.40 32.94
N HIS A 32 38.21 15.31 31.97
CA HIS A 32 37.92 16.75 32.20
C HIS A 32 37.55 17.47 30.87
N HIS A 33 36.98 18.68 30.97
CA HIS A 33 36.40 19.43 29.83
C HIS A 33 37.43 20.27 29.06
N HIS A 34 37.20 20.49 27.75
CA HIS A 34 37.35 21.80 27.09
C HIS A 34 36.49 21.88 25.81
N HIS A 35 35.87 23.04 25.59
CA HIS A 35 35.16 23.47 24.36
C HIS A 35 35.99 24.64 23.75
N PRO A 36 35.81 25.09 22.47
CA PRO A 36 34.50 25.40 21.91
C PRO A 36 34.28 25.21 20.37
N LEU A 37 33.00 25.31 20.00
CA LEU A 37 32.46 25.91 18.76
C LEU A 37 33.04 25.51 17.39
N LEU A 38 32.41 24.52 16.74
CA LEU A 38 32.16 24.58 15.28
C LEU A 38 30.89 23.80 14.89
N ALA A 39 30.21 24.28 13.85
CA ALA A 39 28.81 24.01 13.50
C ALA A 39 28.33 22.54 13.60
N ALA A 40 27.24 22.33 14.34
CA ALA A 40 26.48 21.08 14.31
C ALA A 40 25.61 21.01 13.04
N ALA A 41 26.02 20.18 12.07
CA ALA A 41 25.16 19.80 10.96
C ALA A 41 24.07 18.82 11.46
N PRO A 42 22.81 18.91 10.98
CA PRO A 42 21.80 17.89 11.26
C PRO A 42 22.23 16.54 10.64
N PRO A 43 21.82 15.40 11.21
CA PRO A 43 22.16 14.11 10.66
C PRO A 43 21.59 13.98 9.24
N GLN A 44 22.48 13.94 8.24
CA GLN A 44 22.08 13.58 6.89
C GLN A 44 21.48 12.17 6.95
N GLN A 45 20.23 12.05 6.54
CA GLN A 45 19.57 10.75 6.42
C GLN A 45 20.30 9.97 5.34
N GLN A 46 21.19 9.06 5.74
CA GLN A 46 21.76 8.05 4.87
C GLN A 46 20.61 7.10 4.47
N ILE A 47 19.93 7.49 3.39
CA ILE A 47 18.97 6.64 2.70
C ILE A 47 19.78 5.50 2.10
N GLU A 48 19.82 4.37 2.79
CA GLU A 48 20.40 3.15 2.23
C GLU A 48 19.78 2.86 0.85
N PRO A 49 20.59 2.49 -0.16
CA PRO A 49 20.07 2.17 -1.47
C PRO A 49 19.10 0.99 -1.35
N ILE A 50 17.83 1.22 -1.69
CA ILE A 50 16.75 0.23 -1.56
C ILE A 50 16.96 -0.83 -2.65
N LEU A 51 17.82 -1.80 -2.34
CA LEU A 51 18.63 -2.55 -3.30
C LEU A 51 17.85 -3.53 -4.18
N THR A 52 16.58 -3.80 -3.85
CA THR A 52 15.76 -4.85 -4.48
C THR A 52 14.35 -4.40 -4.88
N GLY A 53 13.98 -3.12 -4.70
CA GLY A 53 12.57 -2.70 -4.73
C GLY A 53 11.84 -2.74 -6.10
N ASN A 54 12.56 -2.95 -7.20
CA ASN A 54 12.06 -2.85 -8.59
C ASN A 54 12.53 -4.00 -9.51
N LEU A 55 13.15 -5.06 -8.97
CA LEU A 55 13.76 -6.15 -9.75
C LEU A 55 13.27 -7.54 -9.30
N PRO A 56 13.04 -8.48 -10.24
CA PRO A 56 12.42 -9.77 -9.98
C PRO A 56 13.51 -10.83 -9.65
N PRO A 57 13.16 -12.10 -9.39
CA PRO A 57 14.11 -13.09 -8.89
C PRO A 57 14.99 -13.63 -10.01
N GLY A 58 16.26 -13.89 -9.67
CA GLY A 58 17.23 -14.39 -10.65
C GLY A 58 17.54 -13.40 -11.78
N PHE A 59 17.02 -12.17 -11.74
CA PHE A 59 17.47 -11.10 -12.62
C PHE A 59 18.91 -10.77 -12.26
N ASP A 60 19.82 -11.25 -13.09
CA ASP A 60 21.25 -11.10 -12.85
C ASP A 60 21.69 -9.65 -13.07
N THR A 61 21.79 -8.92 -11.96
CA THR A 61 22.35 -7.56 -11.96
C THR A 61 23.81 -7.52 -12.40
N SER A 62 24.52 -8.65 -12.59
CA SER A 62 25.90 -8.70 -13.12
C SER A 62 26.01 -8.34 -14.60
N THR A 63 24.94 -8.54 -15.39
CA THR A 63 24.87 -8.18 -16.81
C THR A 63 24.11 -6.87 -17.07
N CYS A 64 23.34 -6.40 -16.09
CA CYS A 64 22.50 -5.21 -16.24
C CYS A 64 23.30 -3.93 -16.54
N ARG A 65 22.81 -3.15 -17.51
CA ARG A 65 23.35 -1.84 -17.92
C ARG A 65 22.32 -0.70 -17.77
N SER A 66 21.18 -0.99 -17.15
CA SER A 66 19.96 -0.18 -17.21
C SER A 66 19.57 0.32 -15.82
N VAL A 67 19.09 1.57 -15.76
CA VAL A 67 18.93 2.32 -14.52
C VAL A 67 17.57 3.01 -14.49
N TYR A 68 16.83 2.83 -13.40
CA TYR A 68 15.55 3.48 -13.11
C TYR A 68 15.82 4.78 -12.36
N VAL A 69 15.14 5.84 -12.79
CA VAL A 69 15.20 7.16 -12.17
C VAL A 69 13.80 7.53 -11.67
N GLY A 70 13.53 7.33 -10.40
CA GLY A 70 12.29 7.72 -9.75
C GLY A 70 12.33 9.13 -9.17
N ASN A 71 11.15 9.67 -8.84
CA ASN A 71 10.98 10.97 -8.20
C ASN A 71 11.59 12.15 -8.98
N VAL A 72 11.41 12.14 -10.30
CA VAL A 72 11.91 13.17 -11.22
C VAL A 72 10.92 14.34 -11.27
N HIS A 73 11.42 15.57 -11.11
CA HIS A 73 10.57 16.78 -11.13
C HIS A 73 9.86 16.96 -12.49
N VAL A 74 8.63 17.45 -12.46
CA VAL A 74 7.76 17.54 -13.65
C VAL A 74 8.30 18.46 -14.76
N GLN A 75 9.17 19.41 -14.42
CA GLN A 75 9.85 20.30 -15.39
C GLN A 75 11.07 19.65 -16.07
N VAL A 76 11.54 18.49 -15.61
CA VAL A 76 12.67 17.79 -16.27
C VAL A 76 12.27 17.37 -17.68
N THR A 77 13.18 17.59 -18.61
CA THR A 77 13.12 17.07 -19.98
C THR A 77 13.96 15.81 -20.08
N GLU A 78 13.63 14.94 -21.03
CA GLU A 78 14.43 13.75 -21.32
C GLU A 78 15.87 14.10 -21.72
N ALA A 79 16.06 15.22 -22.44
CA ALA A 79 17.37 15.78 -22.78
C ALA A 79 18.20 16.12 -21.52
N LEU A 80 17.64 16.87 -20.57
CA LEU A 80 18.31 17.20 -19.30
C LEU A 80 18.58 15.95 -18.46
N LEU A 81 17.66 14.99 -18.44
CA LEU A 81 17.88 13.71 -17.74
C LEU A 81 19.04 12.94 -18.37
N ARG A 82 19.12 12.90 -19.71
CA ARG A 82 20.21 12.26 -20.44
C ARG A 82 21.55 12.96 -20.17
N GLU A 83 21.59 14.28 -20.20
CA GLU A 83 22.78 15.09 -19.89
C GLU A 83 23.30 14.83 -18.46
N VAL A 84 22.40 14.82 -17.47
CA VAL A 84 22.75 14.53 -16.06
C VAL A 84 23.29 13.11 -15.87
N PHE A 85 22.88 12.15 -16.70
CA PHE A 85 23.36 10.76 -16.66
C PHE A 85 24.59 10.52 -17.54
N GLN A 86 24.85 11.36 -18.54
CA GLN A 86 26.09 11.34 -19.32
C GLN A 86 27.32 11.67 -18.46
N SER A 87 27.18 12.41 -17.35
CA SER A 87 28.29 12.68 -16.43
C SER A 87 28.88 11.44 -15.74
N THR A 88 28.20 10.29 -15.81
CA THR A 88 28.68 9.01 -15.27
C THR A 88 28.97 7.97 -16.35
N GLY A 89 28.86 8.30 -17.64
CA GLY A 89 29.27 7.47 -18.77
C GLY A 89 28.37 7.56 -19.99
N LEU A 90 28.67 6.78 -21.03
CA LEU A 90 27.96 6.87 -22.30
C LEU A 90 26.55 6.25 -22.22
N VAL A 91 25.53 7.09 -22.43
CA VAL A 91 24.11 6.72 -22.42
C VAL A 91 23.66 6.27 -23.81
N GLU A 92 23.36 4.98 -23.94
CA GLU A 92 22.80 4.33 -25.13
C GLU A 92 21.36 4.81 -25.37
N GLY A 93 20.52 4.78 -24.34
CA GLY A 93 19.12 5.21 -24.39
C GLY A 93 18.67 5.97 -23.14
N CYS A 94 17.71 6.88 -23.30
CA CYS A 94 17.03 7.54 -22.20
C CYS A 94 15.54 7.64 -22.54
N LYS A 95 14.65 7.38 -21.57
CA LYS A 95 13.19 7.44 -21.75
C LYS A 95 12.53 8.02 -20.50
N LEU A 96 11.85 9.16 -20.62
CA LEU A 96 11.15 9.85 -19.53
C LEU A 96 9.63 9.65 -19.61
N ILE A 97 9.05 9.04 -18.59
CA ILE A 97 7.61 8.85 -18.44
C ILE A 97 7.07 9.87 -17.43
N ARG A 98 6.29 10.82 -17.95
CA ARG A 98 5.67 11.87 -17.14
C ARG A 98 4.44 11.34 -16.38
N LYS A 99 4.28 11.78 -15.14
CA LYS A 99 3.12 11.54 -14.27
C LYS A 99 2.85 12.80 -13.43
N GLU A 100 1.60 12.94 -13.00
CA GLU A 100 1.05 14.10 -12.28
C GLU A 100 1.85 14.53 -11.03
N LYS A 101 2.31 13.57 -10.20
CA LYS A 101 2.86 13.85 -8.85
C LYS A 101 4.39 13.84 -8.80
N SER A 102 5.01 12.90 -9.51
CA SER A 102 6.42 12.94 -9.87
C SER A 102 6.65 11.99 -11.05
N SER A 103 7.53 12.39 -11.97
CA SER A 103 7.86 11.60 -13.16
C SER A 103 8.88 10.51 -12.83
N TYR A 104 9.05 9.56 -13.74
CA TYR A 104 10.12 8.57 -13.66
C TYR A 104 10.70 8.26 -15.04
N GLY A 105 11.96 7.86 -15.10
CA GLY A 105 12.63 7.53 -16.36
C GLY A 105 13.46 6.25 -16.28
N PHE A 106 13.94 5.84 -17.44
CA PHE A 106 14.89 4.76 -17.63
C PHE A 106 16.10 5.28 -18.41
N VAL A 107 17.29 4.82 -18.04
CA VAL A 107 18.56 5.17 -18.68
C VAL A 107 19.32 3.88 -18.95
N ASP A 108 19.55 3.59 -20.23
CA ASP A 108 20.29 2.44 -20.71
C ASP A 108 21.73 2.91 -21.05
N TYR A 109 22.74 2.31 -20.42
CA TYR A 109 24.17 2.61 -20.65
C TYR A 109 24.82 1.60 -21.59
N TYR A 110 25.88 2.04 -22.29
CA TYR A 110 26.70 1.10 -23.08
C TYR A 110 27.41 0.06 -22.21
N ASP A 111 27.83 0.41 -20.98
CA ASP A 111 28.48 -0.52 -20.05
C ASP A 111 27.94 -0.46 -18.61
N ARG A 112 28.05 -1.59 -17.92
CA ARG A 112 27.56 -1.76 -16.54
C ARG A 112 28.25 -0.85 -15.51
N ARG A 113 29.52 -0.49 -15.70
CA ARG A 113 30.25 0.32 -14.70
C ARG A 113 29.69 1.74 -14.65
N SER A 114 29.35 2.30 -15.80
CA SER A 114 28.67 3.60 -15.90
C SER A 114 27.28 3.55 -15.24
N ALA A 115 26.51 2.48 -15.46
CA ALA A 115 25.23 2.25 -14.78
C ALA A 115 25.39 2.18 -13.25
N ALA A 116 26.32 1.38 -12.75
CA ALA A 116 26.62 1.27 -11.31
C ALA A 116 27.10 2.59 -10.70
N LEU A 117 27.96 3.33 -11.41
CA LEU A 117 28.46 4.65 -10.99
C LEU A 117 27.33 5.68 -10.92
N SER A 118 26.36 5.63 -11.85
CA SER A 118 25.17 6.49 -11.82
C SER A 118 24.29 6.23 -10.59
N ILE A 119 24.13 4.97 -10.18
CA ILE A 119 23.40 4.59 -8.95
C ILE A 119 24.16 5.09 -7.72
N LEU A 120 25.49 4.96 -7.69
CA LEU A 120 26.31 5.40 -6.55
C LEU A 120 26.38 6.93 -6.39
N THR A 121 26.35 7.70 -7.49
CA THR A 121 26.66 9.14 -7.48
C THR A 121 25.49 10.07 -7.83
N LEU A 122 24.43 9.55 -8.48
CA LEU A 122 23.24 10.34 -8.85
C LEU A 122 22.02 10.01 -7.97
N ASN A 123 22.02 8.90 -7.22
CA ASN A 123 20.97 8.63 -6.24
C ASN A 123 20.99 9.69 -5.13
N GLY A 124 19.87 10.38 -4.90
CA GLY A 124 19.79 11.52 -3.99
C GLY A 124 20.31 12.85 -4.56
N LYS A 125 20.68 12.93 -5.85
CA LYS A 125 21.03 14.20 -6.50
C LYS A 125 19.78 15.08 -6.62
N GLN A 126 19.91 16.39 -6.40
CA GLN A 126 18.81 17.33 -6.57
C GLN A 126 18.71 17.82 -8.02
N ILE A 127 17.50 17.79 -8.60
CA ILE A 127 17.17 18.42 -9.88
C ILE A 127 15.86 19.19 -9.67
N PHE A 128 15.87 20.50 -9.96
CA PHE A 128 14.78 21.44 -9.59
C PHE A 128 14.30 21.29 -8.12
N GLY A 129 15.24 21.08 -7.20
CA GLY A 129 14.94 20.92 -5.76
C GLY A 129 14.33 19.57 -5.36
N GLN A 130 14.02 18.67 -6.29
CA GLN A 130 13.62 17.29 -5.96
C GLN A 130 14.81 16.33 -6.00
N LEU A 131 14.91 15.48 -4.97
CA LEU A 131 15.88 14.39 -4.88
C LEU A 131 15.45 13.26 -5.82
N ILE A 132 16.22 12.98 -6.87
CA ILE A 132 15.98 11.81 -7.72
C ILE A 132 16.40 10.52 -6.99
N ARG A 133 15.70 9.42 -7.27
CA ARG A 133 16.03 8.09 -6.71
C ARG A 133 16.53 7.20 -7.82
N VAL A 134 17.78 6.75 -7.74
CA VAL A 134 18.47 6.05 -8.83
C VAL A 134 18.79 4.63 -8.40
N ASN A 135 18.27 3.65 -9.13
CA ASN A 135 18.33 2.22 -8.82
C ASN A 135 18.51 1.42 -10.13
N TRP A 136 18.89 0.14 -10.04
CA TRP A 136 18.91 -0.75 -11.21
C TRP A 136 17.51 -0.90 -11.85
N ALA A 137 17.48 -1.12 -13.16
CA ALA A 137 16.28 -1.41 -13.95
C ALA A 137 16.48 -2.61 -14.88
N TYR A 138 15.39 -3.01 -15.52
CA TYR A 138 15.40 -3.81 -16.72
C TYR A 138 15.96 -3.01 -17.90
N ALA A 139 16.56 -3.70 -18.86
CA ALA A 139 16.68 -3.18 -20.22
C ALA A 139 15.27 -2.91 -20.76
N SER A 140 15.07 -1.75 -21.37
CA SER A 140 13.74 -1.23 -21.73
C SER A 140 12.92 -2.11 -22.68
N GLY A 141 13.57 -3.02 -23.44
CA GLY A 141 12.93 -4.01 -24.32
C GLY A 141 12.69 -5.41 -23.72
N GLN A 142 13.00 -5.66 -22.43
CA GLN A 142 12.78 -6.97 -21.78
C GLN A 142 11.42 -7.10 -21.08
N ARG A 143 10.60 -6.05 -21.06
CA ARG A 143 9.26 -6.10 -20.45
C ARG A 143 8.19 -6.23 -21.54
N GLU A 144 7.44 -7.33 -21.48
CA GLU A 144 6.21 -7.52 -22.26
C GLU A 144 5.18 -6.42 -21.92
N ASP A 145 4.48 -5.90 -22.93
CA ASP A 145 3.42 -4.93 -22.69
C ASP A 145 2.18 -5.68 -22.16
N THR A 146 1.76 -5.37 -20.94
CA THR A 146 0.65 -6.04 -20.25
C THR A 146 -0.67 -5.28 -20.26
N THR A 147 -0.82 -4.35 -21.21
CA THR A 147 -2.06 -3.57 -21.45
C THR A 147 -3.24 -4.44 -21.86
N ASP A 148 -3.06 -5.35 -22.81
CA ASP A 148 -4.12 -6.25 -23.29
C ASP A 148 -4.38 -7.43 -22.33
N HIS A 149 -3.37 -7.84 -21.56
CA HIS A 149 -3.40 -9.00 -20.68
C HIS A 149 -4.52 -9.00 -19.63
N PHE A 150 -4.85 -10.22 -19.21
CA PHE A 150 -5.77 -10.54 -18.13
C PHE A 150 -5.06 -10.32 -16.81
N ASN A 151 -5.44 -9.27 -16.10
CA ASN A 151 -4.76 -8.83 -14.89
C ASN A 151 -5.53 -9.29 -13.63
N ILE A 152 -4.82 -9.96 -12.72
CA ILE A 152 -5.31 -10.40 -11.41
C ILE A 152 -4.82 -9.41 -10.35
N PHE A 153 -5.71 -8.94 -9.48
CA PHE A 153 -5.35 -8.26 -8.24
C PHE A 153 -5.06 -9.33 -7.18
N VAL A 154 -3.88 -9.24 -6.55
CA VAL A 154 -3.48 -10.15 -5.46
C VAL A 154 -3.31 -9.34 -4.17
N GLY A 155 -4.29 -9.43 -3.29
CA GLY A 155 -4.34 -8.70 -2.02
C GLY A 155 -3.91 -9.51 -0.80
N ASP A 156 -3.91 -8.82 0.34
CA ASP A 156 -3.61 -9.36 1.69
C ASP A 156 -2.20 -9.98 1.84
N LEU A 157 -1.27 -9.62 0.94
CA LEU A 157 0.13 -10.08 0.92
C LEU A 157 0.86 -9.78 2.24
N SER A 158 1.83 -10.63 2.58
CA SER A 158 2.79 -10.35 3.65
C SER A 158 3.77 -9.24 3.23
N PRO A 159 4.25 -8.37 4.15
CA PRO A 159 5.28 -7.38 3.84
C PRO A 159 6.63 -7.97 3.39
N GLU A 160 6.87 -9.27 3.61
CA GLU A 160 8.07 -9.98 3.11
C GLU A 160 7.94 -10.46 1.66
N VAL A 161 6.71 -10.48 1.11
CA VAL A 161 6.44 -10.92 -0.27
C VAL A 161 6.90 -9.82 -1.22
N THR A 162 7.99 -10.13 -1.93
CA THR A 162 8.46 -9.39 -3.10
C THR A 162 7.70 -9.83 -4.35
N ASP A 163 7.84 -9.05 -5.43
CA ASP A 163 7.48 -9.44 -6.79
C ASP A 163 8.10 -10.80 -7.20
N SER A 164 9.22 -11.18 -6.59
CA SER A 164 9.79 -12.52 -6.68
C SER A 164 8.85 -13.63 -6.20
N ALA A 165 8.45 -13.60 -4.92
CA ALA A 165 7.59 -14.63 -4.37
C ALA A 165 6.22 -14.62 -5.07
N LEU A 166 5.76 -13.45 -5.54
CA LEU A 166 4.54 -13.34 -6.34
C LEU A 166 4.70 -14.01 -7.73
N PHE A 167 5.75 -13.72 -8.49
CA PHE A 167 5.94 -14.33 -9.81
C PHE A 167 6.11 -15.84 -9.73
N ALA A 168 7.01 -16.31 -8.85
CA ALA A 168 7.31 -17.74 -8.69
C ALA A 168 6.13 -18.57 -8.15
N PHE A 169 5.14 -17.93 -7.53
CA PHE A 169 3.93 -18.58 -7.05
C PHE A 169 2.85 -18.72 -8.15
N PHE A 170 2.79 -17.76 -9.08
CA PHE A 170 1.85 -17.81 -10.22
C PHE A 170 2.47 -18.45 -11.49
N SER A 171 3.79 -18.66 -11.55
CA SER A 171 4.48 -19.27 -12.71
C SER A 171 4.21 -20.76 -12.91
N GLY A 172 3.36 -21.38 -12.09
CA GLY A 172 2.76 -22.70 -12.39
C GLY A 172 1.81 -22.67 -13.60
N TYR A 173 1.27 -21.50 -13.95
CA TYR A 173 0.45 -21.28 -15.15
C TYR A 173 1.32 -20.72 -16.28
N SER A 174 1.30 -21.38 -17.44
CA SER A 174 2.20 -21.10 -18.57
C SER A 174 1.99 -19.76 -19.26
N SER A 175 0.88 -19.05 -18.99
CA SER A 175 0.57 -17.74 -19.54
C SER A 175 0.84 -16.56 -18.58
N CYS A 176 1.34 -16.81 -17.37
CA CYS A 176 1.82 -15.76 -16.45
C CYS A 176 3.01 -14.99 -17.08
N SER A 177 2.90 -13.67 -17.21
CA SER A 177 3.87 -12.84 -17.97
C SER A 177 4.58 -11.75 -17.16
N ASP A 178 3.93 -11.14 -16.17
CA ASP A 178 4.51 -10.12 -15.27
C ASP A 178 3.83 -10.24 -13.90
N ALA A 179 4.56 -10.00 -12.82
CA ALA A 179 4.00 -9.99 -11.46
C ALA A 179 4.68 -8.91 -10.63
N ARG A 180 3.88 -8.07 -9.96
CA ARG A 180 4.36 -6.82 -9.33
C ARG A 180 3.71 -6.58 -7.99
N VAL A 181 4.51 -6.57 -6.92
CA VAL A 181 4.08 -6.06 -5.61
C VAL A 181 4.09 -4.54 -5.64
N MET A 182 3.06 -3.92 -5.08
CA MET A 182 2.95 -2.46 -5.00
C MET A 182 3.58 -1.95 -3.70
N TRP A 183 4.59 -1.11 -3.83
CA TRP A 183 5.32 -0.51 -2.70
C TRP A 183 4.87 0.93 -2.44
N ASP A 184 4.98 1.41 -1.20
CA ASP A 184 4.89 2.82 -0.89
C ASP A 184 6.23 3.50 -1.20
N GLN A 185 6.23 4.36 -2.23
CA GLN A 185 7.42 5.08 -2.68
C GLN A 185 8.03 6.00 -1.61
N LYS A 186 7.28 6.38 -0.56
CA LYS A 186 7.81 7.16 0.58
C LYS A 186 8.56 6.27 1.57
N THR A 187 7.88 5.31 2.19
CA THR A 187 8.44 4.48 3.28
C THR A 187 9.23 3.26 2.81
N GLY A 188 9.16 2.88 1.53
CA GLY A 188 9.78 1.66 1.01
C GLY A 188 9.07 0.36 1.44
N ARG A 189 7.94 0.44 2.14
CA ARG A 189 7.19 -0.72 2.64
C ARG A 189 6.22 -1.24 1.59
N SER A 190 5.98 -2.55 1.56
CA SER A 190 4.93 -3.16 0.73
C SER A 190 3.56 -2.63 1.16
N ARG A 191 2.69 -2.35 0.19
CA ARG A 191 1.29 -1.94 0.43
C ARG A 191 0.37 -3.13 0.71
N GLY A 192 0.91 -4.35 0.78
CA GLY A 192 0.14 -5.57 1.05
C GLY A 192 -0.72 -6.05 -0.12
N TYR A 193 -0.43 -5.59 -1.34
CA TYR A 193 -1.08 -6.05 -2.56
C TYR A 193 -0.15 -5.95 -3.77
N GLY A 194 -0.51 -6.64 -4.85
CA GLY A 194 0.17 -6.63 -6.14
C GLY A 194 -0.78 -6.94 -7.29
N PHE A 195 -0.21 -7.03 -8.48
CA PHE A 195 -0.90 -7.44 -9.71
C PHE A 195 -0.12 -8.54 -10.41
N VAL A 196 -0.81 -9.46 -11.07
CA VAL A 196 -0.21 -10.49 -11.94
C VAL A 196 -0.90 -10.45 -13.30
N SER A 197 -0.12 -10.41 -14.37
CA SER A 197 -0.59 -10.33 -15.76
C SER A 197 -0.53 -11.71 -16.41
N PHE A 198 -1.59 -12.10 -17.11
CA PHE A 198 -1.75 -13.38 -17.80
C PHE A 198 -2.09 -13.15 -19.27
N ARG A 199 -1.49 -13.92 -20.19
CA ARG A 199 -1.86 -13.88 -21.62
C ARG A 199 -3.24 -14.50 -21.90
N ASN A 200 -3.66 -15.47 -21.08
CA ASN A 200 -4.93 -16.21 -21.26
C ASN A 200 -5.93 -15.90 -20.14
N GLN A 201 -7.21 -15.70 -20.48
CA GLN A 201 -8.27 -15.47 -19.49
C GLN A 201 -8.58 -16.72 -18.65
N GLN A 202 -8.51 -17.90 -19.26
CA GLN A 202 -8.84 -19.19 -18.65
C GLN A 202 -7.84 -19.51 -17.54
N ASP A 203 -6.54 -19.39 -17.82
CA ASP A 203 -5.49 -19.59 -16.83
C ASP A 203 -5.57 -18.56 -15.69
N ALA A 204 -5.93 -17.31 -16.00
CA ALA A 204 -6.14 -16.28 -14.98
C ALA A 204 -7.35 -16.59 -14.07
N GLN A 205 -8.45 -17.11 -14.62
CA GLN A 205 -9.61 -17.55 -13.84
C GLN A 205 -9.28 -18.78 -12.98
N SER A 206 -8.52 -19.74 -13.52
CA SER A 206 -8.03 -20.90 -12.76
C SER A 206 -7.11 -20.45 -11.61
N ALA A 207 -6.15 -19.56 -11.88
CA ALA A 207 -5.29 -18.98 -10.85
C ALA A 207 -6.08 -18.18 -9.79
N ILE A 208 -7.20 -17.52 -10.15
CA ILE A 208 -8.12 -16.92 -9.17
C ILE A 208 -8.77 -18.01 -8.32
N ASN A 209 -9.26 -19.10 -8.91
CA ASN A 209 -9.98 -20.16 -8.21
C ASN A 209 -9.05 -20.98 -7.27
N ASP A 210 -7.88 -21.38 -7.78
CA ASP A 210 -6.97 -22.32 -7.13
C ASP A 210 -6.06 -21.65 -6.07
N LEU A 211 -5.65 -20.39 -6.34
CA LEU A 211 -4.68 -19.67 -5.51
C LEU A 211 -5.31 -18.72 -4.48
N ASN A 212 -6.59 -18.36 -4.61
CA ASN A 212 -7.28 -17.52 -3.63
C ASN A 212 -7.36 -18.24 -2.27
N GLY A 213 -6.80 -17.63 -1.23
CA GLY A 213 -6.70 -18.22 0.11
C GLY A 213 -5.49 -19.13 0.32
N GLN A 214 -4.62 -19.33 -0.67
CA GLN A 214 -3.36 -20.06 -0.46
C GLN A 214 -2.34 -19.23 0.31
N TRP A 215 -1.37 -19.89 0.95
CA TRP A 215 -0.32 -19.23 1.75
C TRP A 215 0.85 -18.76 0.88
N LEU A 216 1.22 -17.48 1.02
CA LEU A 216 2.43 -16.89 0.42
C LEU A 216 3.16 -16.06 1.48
N GLY A 217 4.30 -16.59 1.95
CA GLY A 217 4.92 -16.11 3.18
C GLY A 217 4.02 -16.36 4.40
N SER A 218 4.04 -15.44 5.35
CA SER A 218 3.29 -15.51 6.61
C SER A 218 1.78 -15.22 6.51
N ARG A 219 1.20 -15.12 5.30
CA ARG A 219 -0.23 -14.78 5.09
C ARG A 219 -0.88 -15.61 3.99
N GLN A 220 -2.22 -15.68 4.04
CA GLN A 220 -3.04 -16.15 2.93
C GLN A 220 -3.33 -15.00 1.96
N ILE A 221 -3.16 -15.23 0.65
CA ILE A 221 -3.39 -14.23 -0.39
C ILE A 221 -4.86 -14.18 -0.79
N ARG A 222 -5.30 -13.07 -1.39
CA ARG A 222 -6.63 -12.91 -1.99
C ARG A 222 -6.52 -12.60 -3.47
N CYS A 223 -6.89 -13.55 -4.34
CA CYS A 223 -6.87 -13.36 -5.79
C CYS A 223 -8.25 -12.91 -6.27
N ASN A 224 -8.33 -11.86 -7.09
CA ASN A 224 -9.56 -11.35 -7.72
C ASN A 224 -9.21 -10.75 -9.09
N TRP A 225 -10.19 -10.55 -9.95
CA TRP A 225 -10.01 -9.77 -11.19
C TRP A 225 -9.55 -8.34 -10.86
N ALA A 226 -8.51 -7.86 -11.54
CA ALA A 226 -8.10 -6.46 -11.41
C ALA A 226 -9.02 -5.57 -12.27
N THR A 227 -9.63 -4.57 -11.64
CA THR A 227 -10.27 -3.48 -12.37
C THR A 227 -9.21 -2.75 -13.20
N LYS A 228 -9.30 -2.78 -14.54
CA LYS A 228 -8.46 -1.94 -15.42
C LYS A 228 -8.78 -0.48 -15.08
N GLY A 229 -7.92 0.16 -14.28
CA GLY A 229 -8.14 1.51 -13.79
C GLY A 229 -8.12 2.49 -14.95
N ALA A 230 -9.26 3.12 -15.23
CA ALA A 230 -9.43 4.02 -16.35
C ALA A 230 -8.36 5.13 -16.35
N SER A 231 -7.74 5.36 -17.50
CA SER A 231 -6.94 6.54 -17.77
C SER A 231 -7.78 7.80 -17.56
N ASN A 232 -7.18 8.85 -17.01
CA ASN A 232 -7.87 10.11 -16.69
C ASN A 232 -8.65 10.66 -17.90
N GLY A 233 -9.97 10.82 -17.72
CA GLY A 233 -10.73 11.87 -18.40
C GLY A 233 -11.17 11.58 -19.83
N GLU A 234 -12.03 10.59 -20.03
CA GLU A 234 -13.04 10.67 -21.08
C GLU A 234 -14.36 10.01 -20.64
N GLN A 235 -15.48 10.45 -21.22
CA GLN A 235 -16.79 10.36 -20.59
C GLN A 235 -17.54 9.08 -20.97
N GLN A 236 -17.83 8.20 -20.01
CA GLN A 236 -19.02 7.33 -20.10
C GLN A 236 -19.70 7.20 -18.74
N THR A 237 -20.74 8.02 -18.56
CA THR A 237 -21.58 8.06 -17.35
C THR A 237 -22.84 7.24 -17.62
N SER A 238 -22.86 5.99 -17.18
CA SER A 238 -24.04 5.12 -17.23
C SER A 238 -23.91 3.98 -16.19
N ASP A 239 -24.82 3.80 -15.25
CA ASP A 239 -25.87 4.73 -14.83
C ASP A 239 -26.25 4.50 -13.36
N SER A 240 -26.73 5.53 -12.66
CA SER A 240 -27.17 5.42 -11.27
C SER A 240 -28.68 5.23 -11.19
N LYS A 241 -29.16 4.01 -11.47
CA LYS A 241 -30.53 3.55 -11.16
C LYS A 241 -30.63 2.03 -11.12
N ASN A 242 -31.12 1.53 -9.98
CA ASN A 242 -31.96 0.33 -9.91
C ASN A 242 -32.81 0.48 -8.63
N VAL A 243 -33.86 1.30 -8.73
CA VAL A 243 -34.81 1.62 -7.67
C VAL A 243 -36.20 1.68 -8.31
N ALA A 244 -37.12 0.89 -7.75
CA ALA A 244 -38.53 0.76 -8.09
C ALA A 244 -38.87 0.15 -9.47
N ASP A 245 -39.85 -0.76 -9.42
CA ASP A 245 -40.81 -1.18 -10.45
C ASP A 245 -40.31 -1.57 -11.86
N LEU A 246 -40.56 -2.82 -12.25
CA LEU A 246 -41.84 -3.15 -12.89
C LEU A 246 -42.16 -4.66 -12.85
N THR A 247 -43.45 -4.99 -13.00
CA THR A 247 -44.00 -6.33 -12.77
C THR A 247 -44.28 -7.09 -14.07
N ASN A 248 -44.00 -8.40 -14.04
CA ASN A 248 -44.49 -9.46 -14.93
C ASN A 248 -44.02 -9.55 -16.39
N ASN A 249 -43.95 -10.82 -16.81
CA ASN A 249 -43.87 -11.36 -18.18
C ASN A 249 -42.57 -11.11 -18.96
N LEU A 250 -41.98 -12.06 -19.70
CA LEU A 250 -41.97 -13.54 -19.83
C LEU A 250 -41.30 -13.79 -21.20
N THR A 251 -40.74 -14.99 -21.43
CA THR A 251 -40.04 -15.41 -22.68
C THR A 251 -38.69 -14.71 -22.97
N GLU A 252 -37.62 -15.41 -23.37
CA GLU A 252 -37.26 -16.82 -23.18
C GLU A 252 -35.72 -17.03 -23.32
N ASP A 253 -35.23 -18.22 -22.95
CA ASP A 253 -33.86 -18.74 -23.11
C ASP A 253 -32.64 -17.85 -22.74
N GLY A 254 -32.23 -17.95 -21.47
CA GLY A 254 -30.93 -17.48 -20.98
C GLY A 254 -30.56 -18.14 -19.65
N LYS A 255 -30.11 -19.41 -19.67
CA LYS A 255 -29.86 -20.21 -18.46
C LYS A 255 -28.59 -19.81 -17.70
N GLU A 256 -28.65 -18.69 -16.98
CA GLU A 256 -27.76 -18.47 -15.84
C GLU A 256 -28.06 -19.51 -14.75
N LYS A 257 -27.11 -20.40 -14.49
CA LYS A 257 -27.16 -21.23 -13.29
C LYS A 257 -26.75 -20.37 -12.10
N ALA A 258 -27.73 -19.89 -11.35
CA ALA A 258 -27.51 -19.36 -10.01
C ALA A 258 -26.73 -20.41 -9.19
N ASN A 259 -25.58 -20.03 -8.66
CA ASN A 259 -24.69 -20.95 -7.96
C ASN A 259 -25.20 -21.16 -6.53
N GLU A 260 -25.95 -22.23 -6.28
CA GLU A 260 -26.57 -22.51 -4.96
C GLU A 260 -25.53 -22.71 -3.85
N ASP A 261 -24.30 -23.12 -4.20
CA ASP A 261 -23.17 -23.24 -3.27
C ASP A 261 -22.56 -21.88 -2.84
N ALA A 262 -23.02 -20.75 -3.41
CA ALA A 262 -22.56 -19.44 -3.00
C ALA A 262 -22.94 -19.17 -1.52
N PRO A 263 -22.02 -18.63 -0.70
CA PRO A 263 -22.27 -18.41 0.73
C PRO A 263 -23.32 -17.33 1.02
N GLU A 264 -23.71 -16.55 0.00
CA GLU A 264 -24.80 -15.56 0.03
C GLU A 264 -26.18 -16.18 -0.19
N ASN A 265 -26.26 -17.38 -0.78
CA ASN A 265 -27.50 -18.11 -1.04
C ASN A 265 -27.73 -19.28 -0.07
N ASN A 266 -26.64 -19.81 0.51
CA ASN A 266 -26.68 -21.01 1.34
C ASN A 266 -26.95 -20.68 2.83
N PRO A 267 -28.13 -21.05 3.39
CA PRO A 267 -28.54 -20.65 4.75
C PRO A 267 -27.73 -21.31 5.88
N GLN A 268 -26.84 -22.25 5.57
CA GLN A 268 -25.91 -22.81 6.56
C GLN A 268 -24.78 -21.84 6.91
N TYR A 269 -24.49 -20.83 6.08
CA TYR A 269 -23.49 -19.83 6.40
C TYR A 269 -24.04 -18.83 7.41
N ARG A 270 -23.75 -19.07 8.70
CA ARG A 270 -24.13 -18.20 9.83
C ARG A 270 -22.92 -17.53 10.51
N THR A 271 -21.72 -17.68 9.94
CA THR A 271 -20.46 -17.17 10.49
C THR A 271 -19.90 -16.04 9.63
N VAL A 272 -19.69 -14.89 10.23
CA VAL A 272 -18.95 -13.75 9.69
C VAL A 272 -17.46 -13.92 9.97
N TYR A 273 -16.63 -13.83 8.94
CA TYR A 273 -15.19 -13.59 9.06
C TYR A 273 -14.92 -12.09 9.24
N VAL A 274 -14.06 -11.74 10.20
CA VAL A 274 -13.66 -10.36 10.47
C VAL A 274 -12.14 -10.24 10.36
N GLY A 275 -11.67 -9.72 9.23
CA GLY A 275 -10.25 -9.53 8.92
C GLY A 275 -9.74 -8.12 9.21
N ASN A 276 -8.41 -7.97 9.11
CA ASN A 276 -7.66 -6.73 9.30
C ASN A 276 -7.76 -6.10 10.71
N LEU A 277 -8.07 -6.90 11.74
CA LEU A 277 -8.03 -6.46 13.14
C LEU A 277 -6.63 -5.93 13.52
N ALA A 278 -6.56 -5.02 14.49
CA ALA A 278 -5.30 -4.65 15.14
C ALA A 278 -4.94 -5.69 16.22
N HIS A 279 -3.66 -5.78 16.59
CA HIS A 279 -3.20 -6.78 17.56
C HIS A 279 -3.71 -6.51 18.99
N GLU A 280 -4.13 -5.28 19.30
CA GLU A 280 -4.79 -4.94 20.57
C GLU A 280 -6.26 -5.36 20.67
N VAL A 281 -6.91 -5.81 19.57
CA VAL A 281 -8.36 -6.08 19.56
C VAL A 281 -8.67 -7.42 20.25
N THR A 282 -9.14 -7.35 21.50
CA THR A 282 -9.59 -8.52 22.27
C THR A 282 -10.95 -9.04 21.81
N GLN A 283 -11.29 -10.27 22.22
CA GLN A 283 -12.57 -10.91 21.93
C GLN A 283 -13.75 -10.07 22.41
N ASP A 284 -13.63 -9.43 23.57
CA ASP A 284 -14.65 -8.56 24.17
C ASP A 284 -14.85 -7.26 23.38
N VAL A 285 -13.77 -6.69 22.82
CA VAL A 285 -13.85 -5.49 21.96
C VAL A 285 -14.57 -5.82 20.65
N LEU A 286 -14.26 -6.97 20.02
CA LEU A 286 -14.97 -7.43 18.82
C LEU A 286 -16.44 -7.77 19.12
N HIS A 287 -16.70 -8.47 20.23
CA HIS A 287 -18.06 -8.79 20.67
C HIS A 287 -18.88 -7.52 20.93
N ARG A 288 -18.31 -6.52 21.63
CA ARG A 288 -18.93 -5.21 21.86
C ARG A 288 -19.26 -4.49 20.56
N LEU A 289 -18.36 -4.51 19.57
CA LEU A 289 -18.65 -3.91 18.26
C LEU A 289 -19.81 -4.61 17.55
N PHE A 290 -19.76 -5.94 17.41
CA PHE A 290 -20.77 -6.68 16.64
C PHE A 290 -22.14 -6.74 17.34
N HIS A 291 -22.17 -6.70 18.67
CA HIS A 291 -23.41 -6.51 19.44
C HIS A 291 -23.98 -5.11 19.21
N ALA A 292 -23.14 -4.07 19.21
CA ALA A 292 -23.55 -2.68 18.93
C ALA A 292 -23.94 -2.41 17.46
N LEU A 293 -23.76 -3.37 16.54
CA LEU A 293 -24.37 -3.29 15.20
C LEU A 293 -25.89 -3.53 15.25
N GLY A 294 -26.42 -4.19 16.28
CA GLY A 294 -27.84 -4.57 16.35
C GLY A 294 -28.27 -5.62 15.30
N ALA A 295 -27.32 -6.27 14.63
CA ALA A 295 -27.58 -7.13 13.48
C ALA A 295 -28.25 -8.48 13.82
N GLY A 296 -28.26 -8.89 15.10
CA GLY A 296 -28.84 -10.17 15.50
C GLY A 296 -28.29 -10.77 16.79
N ALA A 297 -28.74 -11.98 17.13
CA ALA A 297 -28.26 -12.78 18.24
C ALA A 297 -26.90 -13.44 17.92
N ILE A 298 -25.83 -12.98 18.58
CA ILE A 298 -24.50 -13.56 18.45
C ILE A 298 -24.43 -14.87 19.27
N GLU A 299 -24.17 -15.99 18.60
CA GLU A 299 -23.93 -17.29 19.22
C GLU A 299 -22.49 -17.44 19.74
N GLU A 300 -21.51 -16.87 19.03
CA GLU A 300 -20.09 -17.07 19.37
C GLU A 300 -19.18 -15.98 18.77
N VAL A 301 -18.12 -15.59 19.49
CA VAL A 301 -17.03 -14.75 18.99
C VAL A 301 -15.70 -15.46 19.27
N ARG A 302 -14.78 -15.49 18.29
CA ARG A 302 -13.41 -16.01 18.44
C ARG A 302 -12.42 -15.08 17.74
N ILE A 303 -11.20 -14.93 18.27
CA ILE A 303 -10.12 -14.15 17.62
C ILE A 303 -8.82 -14.95 17.55
N GLN A 304 -8.12 -14.87 16.42
CA GLN A 304 -6.73 -15.29 16.25
C GLN A 304 -5.82 -14.05 16.27
N LEU A 305 -5.47 -13.59 17.48
CA LEU A 305 -4.73 -12.33 17.74
C LEU A 305 -3.42 -12.22 16.94
N GLY A 306 -2.69 -13.33 16.81
CA GLY A 306 -1.45 -13.40 16.02
C GLY A 306 -1.64 -13.35 14.50
N LYS A 307 -2.87 -13.53 13.99
CA LYS A 307 -3.18 -13.50 12.54
C LYS A 307 -4.01 -12.28 12.11
N GLY A 308 -4.43 -11.42 13.04
CA GLY A 308 -5.18 -10.20 12.72
C GLY A 308 -6.59 -10.43 12.18
N PHE A 309 -7.24 -11.54 12.56
CA PHE A 309 -8.63 -11.83 12.20
C PHE A 309 -9.38 -12.57 13.32
N GLY A 310 -10.71 -12.58 13.21
CA GLY A 310 -11.61 -13.35 14.06
C GLY A 310 -12.86 -13.82 13.32
N PHE A 311 -13.77 -14.43 14.06
CA PHE A 311 -15.06 -14.94 13.59
C PHE A 311 -16.17 -14.55 14.55
N VAL A 312 -17.35 -14.24 14.01
CA VAL A 312 -18.59 -13.98 14.76
C VAL A 312 -19.69 -14.87 14.17
N ARG A 313 -20.24 -15.81 14.94
CA ARG A 313 -21.41 -16.60 14.53
C ARG A 313 -22.69 -15.95 15.05
N TYR A 314 -23.70 -15.86 14.18
CA TYR A 314 -25.06 -15.44 14.50
C TYR A 314 -26.03 -16.63 14.54
N SER A 315 -27.23 -16.42 15.09
CA SER A 315 -28.25 -17.46 15.19
C SER A 315 -28.78 -17.91 13.83
N ASN A 316 -28.80 -17.00 12.84
CA ASN A 316 -29.26 -17.29 11.48
C ASN A 316 -28.45 -16.56 10.40
N HIS A 317 -28.72 -16.93 9.15
CA HIS A 317 -28.00 -16.44 7.96
C HIS A 317 -28.26 -14.95 7.69
N ALA A 318 -29.50 -14.48 7.86
CA ALA A 318 -29.86 -13.08 7.60
C ALA A 318 -29.17 -12.12 8.58
N GLU A 319 -29.07 -12.50 9.86
CA GLU A 319 -28.29 -11.75 10.86
C GLU A 319 -26.80 -11.65 10.49
N ALA A 320 -26.21 -12.74 9.99
CA ALA A 320 -24.82 -12.75 9.53
C ALA A 320 -24.61 -11.89 8.27
N ALA A 321 -25.55 -11.91 7.31
CA ALA A 321 -25.52 -11.05 6.13
C ALA A 321 -25.59 -9.55 6.54
N LEU A 322 -26.52 -9.21 7.43
CA LEU A 322 -26.69 -7.86 7.96
C LEU A 322 -25.45 -7.41 8.74
N ALA A 323 -24.83 -8.29 9.53
CA ALA A 323 -23.59 -8.01 10.25
C ALA A 323 -22.39 -7.80 9.30
N ILE A 324 -22.33 -8.51 8.17
CA ILE A 324 -21.34 -8.25 7.10
C ILE A 324 -21.55 -6.85 6.52
N GLN A 325 -22.78 -6.54 6.09
CA GLN A 325 -23.13 -5.26 5.47
C GLN A 325 -22.88 -4.07 6.42
N MET A 326 -23.27 -4.20 7.69
CA MET A 326 -23.15 -3.13 8.69
C MET A 326 -21.76 -3.02 9.32
N GLY A 327 -20.98 -4.11 9.37
CA GLY A 327 -19.66 -4.15 10.00
C GLY A 327 -18.49 -3.79 9.06
N ASN A 328 -18.61 -4.07 7.77
CA ASN A 328 -17.50 -3.90 6.82
C ASN A 328 -17.02 -2.44 6.75
N GLY A 329 -15.70 -2.24 6.82
CA GLY A 329 -15.06 -0.92 6.78
C GLY A 329 -15.05 -0.13 8.10
N ARG A 330 -15.72 -0.59 9.17
CA ARG A 330 -15.68 0.12 10.47
C ARG A 330 -14.29 0.12 11.08
N ILE A 331 -13.94 1.21 11.77
CA ILE A 331 -12.64 1.36 12.41
C ILE A 331 -12.62 0.65 13.77
N LEU A 332 -11.65 -0.23 13.99
CA LEU A 332 -11.40 -0.93 15.25
C LEU A 332 -9.89 -1.07 15.46
N GLY A 333 -9.36 -0.58 16.60
CA GLY A 333 -7.90 -0.48 16.81
C GLY A 333 -7.20 0.38 15.74
N GLY A 334 -7.81 1.52 15.39
CA GLY A 334 -7.31 2.43 14.33
C GLY A 334 -7.37 1.89 12.89
N LYS A 335 -7.79 0.64 12.67
CA LYS A 335 -7.80 -0.03 11.35
C LYS A 335 -9.22 -0.29 10.86
N PRO A 336 -9.53 -0.13 9.56
CA PRO A 336 -10.81 -0.57 8.99
C PRO A 336 -10.87 -2.09 8.95
N ILE A 337 -11.85 -2.68 9.63
CA ILE A 337 -12.11 -4.13 9.58
C ILE A 337 -12.70 -4.52 8.23
N LYS A 338 -12.40 -5.73 7.76
CA LYS A 338 -13.02 -6.33 6.58
C LYS A 338 -14.01 -7.40 7.03
N CYS A 339 -15.28 -7.31 6.64
CA CYS A 339 -16.28 -8.33 6.95
C CYS A 339 -16.66 -9.11 5.69
N SER A 340 -16.76 -10.43 5.81
CA SER A 340 -17.22 -11.33 4.75
C SER A 340 -17.80 -12.60 5.34
N TRP A 341 -18.37 -13.47 4.51
CA TRP A 341 -18.68 -14.84 4.91
C TRP A 341 -17.42 -15.59 5.37
N GLY A 342 -17.57 -16.46 6.38
CA GLY A 342 -16.55 -17.41 6.77
C GLY A 342 -16.49 -18.60 5.81
N ASN A 343 -15.30 -19.13 5.56
CA ASN A 343 -15.00 -20.11 4.49
C ASN A 343 -15.63 -21.51 4.66
N LYS A 344 -16.56 -21.71 5.60
CA LYS A 344 -17.26 -22.98 5.83
C LYS A 344 -18.69 -22.72 6.32
N PRO A 345 -19.68 -23.52 5.88
CA PRO A 345 -21.01 -23.52 6.48
C PRO A 345 -20.92 -23.92 7.96
N THR A 346 -21.85 -23.41 8.77
CA THR A 346 -21.98 -23.80 10.18
C THR A 346 -22.51 -25.23 10.26
N PRO A 347 -21.85 -26.18 10.96
CA PRO A 347 -22.28 -27.57 10.98
C PRO A 347 -23.72 -27.72 11.53
N PRO A 348 -24.57 -28.56 10.90
CA PRO A 348 -25.91 -28.86 11.41
C PRO A 348 -25.88 -29.33 12.87
N GLY A 349 -26.83 -28.85 13.68
CA GLY A 349 -26.86 -29.12 15.13
C GLY A 349 -25.94 -28.23 15.97
N THR A 350 -25.11 -27.34 15.37
CA THR A 350 -24.41 -26.29 16.12
C THR A 350 -25.39 -25.20 16.53
N THR A 351 -26.08 -25.39 17.66
CA THR A 351 -26.99 -24.39 18.23
C THR A 351 -26.44 -23.94 19.57
N SER A 352 -25.96 -22.69 19.64
CA SER A 352 -25.46 -22.08 20.88
C SER A 352 -26.57 -21.25 21.51
N ALA A 353 -26.59 -21.16 22.85
CA ALA A 353 -27.32 -20.06 23.49
C ALA A 353 -26.66 -18.73 23.08
N PRO A 354 -27.43 -17.66 22.78
CA PRO A 354 -26.85 -16.36 22.48
C PRO A 354 -25.93 -15.88 23.60
N LEU A 355 -24.78 -15.30 23.24
CA LEU A 355 -23.87 -14.70 24.22
C LEU A 355 -24.58 -13.58 24.99
N PRO A 356 -24.34 -13.46 26.30
CA PRO A 356 -24.90 -12.37 27.09
C PRO A 356 -24.38 -11.01 26.56
N PRO A 357 -25.17 -9.92 26.67
CA PRO A 357 -24.75 -8.61 26.21
C PRO A 357 -23.41 -8.22 26.87
N PRO A 358 -22.42 -7.74 26.09
CA PRO A 358 -21.08 -7.49 26.59
C PRO A 358 -21.11 -6.42 27.68
N ALA A 359 -20.65 -6.80 28.89
CA ALA A 359 -20.76 -6.00 30.11
C ALA A 359 -20.47 -4.51 29.87
N ALA A 360 -21.35 -3.65 30.38
CA ALA A 360 -21.28 -2.21 30.15
C ALA A 360 -19.88 -1.68 30.48
N PRO A 361 -19.31 -0.76 29.66
CA PRO A 361 -17.98 -0.24 29.93
C PRO A 361 -18.03 0.51 31.26
N SER A 362 -17.24 0.05 32.23
CA SER A 362 -16.93 0.81 33.44
C SER A 362 -16.07 1.99 33.04
N VAL A 363 -16.72 3.07 32.56
CA VAL A 363 -16.06 4.28 32.05
C VAL A 363 -15.14 4.79 33.15
N THR A 364 -13.83 4.66 32.95
CA THR A 364 -12.89 5.07 33.98
C THR A 364 -12.82 6.59 34.03
N ALA A 365 -12.41 7.14 35.16
CA ALA A 365 -12.15 8.58 35.25
C ALA A 365 -11.10 9.03 34.22
N ALA A 366 -10.19 8.15 33.79
CA ALA A 366 -9.22 8.40 32.74
C ALA A 366 -9.88 8.52 31.35
N ASP A 367 -10.75 7.58 30.95
CA ASP A 367 -11.46 7.61 29.66
C ASP A 367 -12.26 8.92 29.50
N LEU A 368 -12.93 9.34 30.57
CA LEU A 368 -13.76 10.54 30.58
C LEU A 368 -12.90 11.83 30.52
N LEU A 369 -11.71 11.81 31.15
CA LEU A 369 -10.73 12.90 31.07
C LEU A 369 -10.06 12.97 29.67
N GLU A 370 -9.74 11.83 29.07
CA GLU A 370 -9.19 11.71 27.71
C GLU A 370 -10.20 12.21 26.67
N TYR A 371 -11.49 11.86 26.84
CA TYR A 371 -12.58 12.39 26.02
C TYR A 371 -12.72 13.92 26.18
N GLN A 372 -12.73 14.45 27.41
CA GLN A 372 -12.72 15.90 27.63
C GLN A 372 -11.48 16.57 27.01
N ARG A 373 -10.31 15.95 27.09
CA ARG A 373 -9.07 16.44 26.49
C ARG A 373 -9.14 16.50 24.97
N SER A 374 -9.68 15.47 24.31
CA SER A 374 -9.89 15.47 22.85
C SER A 374 -10.90 16.54 22.40
N LEU A 375 -12.01 16.71 23.13
CA LEU A 375 -12.97 17.79 22.90
C LEU A 375 -12.33 19.18 23.07
N ALA A 376 -11.52 19.38 24.12
CA ALA A 376 -10.79 20.63 24.34
C ALA A 376 -9.81 20.93 23.20
N LEU A 377 -9.03 19.93 22.75
CA LEU A 377 -8.11 20.08 21.61
C LEU A 377 -8.83 20.43 20.31
N SER A 378 -9.98 19.80 20.00
CA SER A 378 -10.77 20.15 18.80
C SER A 378 -11.28 21.61 18.82
N LYS A 379 -11.65 22.11 20.01
CA LYS A 379 -12.06 23.51 20.23
C LYS A 379 -10.88 24.49 20.12
N MET A 380 -9.68 24.09 20.55
CA MET A 380 -8.46 24.89 20.37
C MET A 380 -8.04 24.97 18.89
N VAL A 381 -8.06 23.86 18.15
CA VAL A 381 -7.72 23.86 16.71
C VAL A 381 -8.68 24.74 15.90
N SER A 382 -9.99 24.65 16.18
CA SER A 382 -10.99 25.49 15.50
C SER A 382 -10.87 26.98 15.83
N SER A 383 -10.60 27.35 17.10
CA SER A 383 -10.38 28.76 17.47
C SER A 383 -9.05 29.33 16.93
N GLN A 384 -7.98 28.54 16.91
CA GLN A 384 -6.69 28.96 16.35
C GLN A 384 -6.78 29.18 14.82
N ALA A 385 -7.52 28.33 14.10
CA ALA A 385 -7.78 28.52 12.67
C ALA A 385 -8.59 29.81 12.40
N LEU A 386 -9.61 30.10 13.21
CA LEU A 386 -10.41 31.32 13.12
C LEU A 386 -9.57 32.58 13.38
N MET A 387 -8.68 32.54 14.39
CA MET A 387 -7.79 33.65 14.71
C MET A 387 -6.73 33.90 13.62
N GLN A 388 -6.20 32.85 12.99
CA GLN A 388 -5.31 33.00 11.82
C GLN A 388 -6.04 33.58 10.59
N ALA A 389 -7.29 33.17 10.34
CA ALA A 389 -8.08 33.72 9.24
C ALA A 389 -8.34 35.23 9.40
N GLN A 390 -8.69 35.68 10.61
CA GLN A 390 -8.90 37.11 10.90
C GLN A 390 -7.60 37.92 10.81
N ALA A 391 -6.47 37.36 11.29
CA ALA A 391 -5.16 38.01 11.17
C ALA A 391 -4.75 38.25 9.70
N GLN A 392 -5.03 37.30 8.80
CA GLN A 392 -4.76 37.45 7.36
C GLN A 392 -5.68 38.46 6.66
N GLN A 393 -6.91 38.67 7.14
CA GLN A 393 -7.77 39.73 6.60
C GLN A 393 -7.31 41.13 7.01
N HIS A 394 -6.97 41.35 8.29
CA HIS A 394 -6.46 42.65 8.76
C HIS A 394 -5.15 43.05 8.05
N LEU A 395 -4.23 42.11 7.81
CA LEU A 395 -2.97 42.41 7.12
C LEU A 395 -3.17 42.81 5.65
N LYS A 396 -4.28 42.41 5.02
CA LYS A 396 -4.65 42.84 3.65
C LYS A 396 -5.33 44.21 3.58
N GLN A 397 -5.99 44.66 4.64
CA GLN A 397 -6.59 46.01 4.68
C GLN A 397 -5.60 47.09 5.15
N ALA A 398 -4.54 46.73 5.89
CA ALA A 398 -3.58 47.68 6.45
C ALA A 398 -2.52 48.24 5.47
N MET A 399 -2.42 47.74 4.23
CA MET A 399 -1.44 48.20 3.21
C MET A 399 -2.10 48.86 1.99
N GLY A 400 -3.23 49.52 2.17
CA GLY A 400 -4.08 50.07 1.10
C GLY A 400 -4.31 51.59 1.12
N MET A 401 -3.29 52.41 1.39
CA MET A 401 -3.40 53.89 1.34
C MET A 401 -2.11 54.57 0.89
N GLY A 402 -2.20 55.50 -0.08
CA GLY A 402 -1.18 56.54 -0.32
C GLY A 402 -0.68 56.71 -1.76
N ALA A 403 -1.39 57.51 -2.57
CA ALA A 403 -1.02 58.03 -3.91
C ALA A 403 -0.75 57.00 -5.03
N GLY A 404 -0.95 57.31 -6.33
CA GLY A 404 -1.54 58.49 -6.95
C GLY A 404 -1.11 58.65 -8.42
N VAL A 405 -1.82 59.51 -9.18
CA VAL A 405 -1.52 59.96 -10.58
C VAL A 405 -1.91 59.02 -11.74
N SER A 406 -2.99 59.41 -12.45
CA SER A 406 -3.29 59.19 -13.90
C SER A 406 -3.57 57.75 -14.42
N GLN A 407 -4.36 57.52 -15.49
CA GLN A 407 -5.07 58.43 -16.43
C GLN A 407 -6.31 57.76 -17.09
N ALA A 408 -7.31 58.58 -17.49
CA ALA A 408 -8.53 58.26 -18.29
C ALA A 408 -9.52 57.20 -17.74
N MET A 409 -10.86 57.32 -17.68
CA MET A 409 -11.96 58.13 -18.29
C MET A 409 -12.87 57.36 -19.28
N TYR A 410 -14.17 57.69 -19.22
CA TYR A 410 -15.37 57.06 -19.82
C TYR A 410 -15.76 55.70 -19.18
N ASP A 411 -16.92 55.48 -18.51
CA ASP A 411 -18.34 55.86 -18.71
C ASP A 411 -19.06 54.88 -19.69
N ALA A 412 -20.26 54.31 -19.44
CA ALA A 412 -21.34 54.65 -18.49
C ALA A 412 -22.19 53.44 -17.98
N SER A 413 -23.10 53.74 -17.05
CA SER A 413 -24.47 53.17 -16.85
C SER A 413 -24.76 51.66 -16.54
N PHE A 414 -25.22 51.44 -15.30
CA PHE A 414 -26.38 50.62 -14.82
C PHE A 414 -26.59 49.10 -15.14
N PRO A 415 -26.96 48.28 -14.12
CA PRO A 415 -27.40 46.88 -14.28
C PRO A 415 -28.90 46.64 -13.94
N ASN A 416 -29.53 45.57 -14.49
CA ASN A 416 -30.58 44.77 -13.80
C ASN A 416 -30.94 43.44 -14.52
N VAL A 417 -31.57 42.51 -13.78
CA VAL A 417 -32.31 41.28 -14.18
C VAL A 417 -31.50 40.11 -14.77
N GLY A 418 -31.88 38.89 -14.38
CA GLY A 418 -31.29 37.62 -14.84
C GLY A 418 -32.24 36.79 -15.74
N PRO A 419 -32.28 35.44 -15.61
CA PRO A 419 -31.54 34.63 -16.57
C PRO A 419 -32.39 33.62 -17.37
N SER A 420 -31.96 33.31 -18.60
CA SER A 420 -32.52 32.19 -19.39
C SER A 420 -31.55 31.61 -20.43
N GLN A 421 -31.23 30.32 -20.25
CA GLN A 421 -31.01 29.28 -21.27
C GLN A 421 -30.00 29.44 -22.45
N GLN A 422 -29.56 28.26 -22.93
CA GLN A 422 -28.85 27.97 -24.20
C GLN A 422 -27.41 28.52 -24.30
N GLN A 423 -26.33 27.72 -24.36
CA GLN A 423 -25.98 26.53 -25.16
C GLN A 423 -25.40 26.87 -26.55
N LEU A 424 -24.07 26.75 -26.67
CA LEU A 424 -23.34 26.55 -27.94
C LEU A 424 -21.92 26.04 -27.63
N MET A 425 -21.44 25.05 -28.39
CA MET A 425 -20.03 24.61 -28.36
C MET A 425 -19.21 25.37 -29.42
N TYR A 426 -17.89 25.44 -29.25
CA TYR A 426 -16.95 25.60 -30.36
C TYR A 426 -15.62 24.89 -30.09
N TYR A 427 -15.25 24.02 -31.05
CA TYR A 427 -13.98 23.31 -31.29
C TYR A 427 -13.29 22.63 -30.09
#